data_AF-A0A0F9P8M9-F1
#
_entry.id   AF-A0A0F9P8M9-F1
#
_cell.length_a   1.000
_cell.length_b   1.000
_cell.length_c   1.000
_cell.angle_alpha   90.00
_cell.angle_beta   90.00
_cell.angle_gamma   90.00
#
_symmetry.space_group_name_H-M   'P 1'
#
loop_
_entity.id
_entity.type
_entity.pdbx_description
1 polymer ?
#
loop_
_entity_poly.entity_id
_entity_poly.type
_entity_poly.pdbx_seq_one_letter_code
_entity_poly.pdbx_strand_id
1 'polypeptide(L)'
;MSTTNNRWQRSILDEIIQEFPEKWSSIGPKHPAWKDRVKLEIEKIMHYINFLRNTKNRPWFKLYPEKNPRYNYLVWTGNLLVPEYPEINFVIKVLLTSEYPKVCPRCFAEEKIVEYCGKIFLKNIWEQEGKKYVMICHEHMSNTNAWKENLGIAHFFIRQVWVWWAAQQNVIIKEYDKKK
;
A
#
# COMPACT_ATOMS: atom_id res chain seq x y z
N MET A 1 0.58 -36.90 3.58
CA MET A 1 -0.07 -35.58 3.60
C MET A 1 0.86 -34.59 2.92
N SER A 2 0.53 -34.18 1.70
CA SER A 2 1.30 -33.17 0.96
C SER A 2 0.88 -31.79 1.47
N THR A 3 1.74 -31.14 2.25
CA THR A 3 1.65 -29.70 2.49
C THR A 3 2.02 -29.00 1.19
N THR A 4 1.03 -28.64 0.39
CA THR A 4 1.22 -27.69 -0.71
C THR A 4 1.71 -26.39 -0.09
N ASN A 5 3.03 -26.21 -0.15
CA ASN A 5 3.73 -24.97 0.15
C ASN A 5 3.12 -23.90 -0.78
N ASN A 6 2.13 -23.15 -0.29
CA ASN A 6 1.56 -21.99 -0.99
C ASN A 6 2.63 -20.89 -1.04
N ARG A 7 3.65 -21.07 -1.89
CA ARG A 7 4.63 -20.04 -2.19
C ARG A 7 3.95 -19.01 -3.07
N TRP A 8 4.03 -17.74 -2.67
CA TRP A 8 3.61 -16.61 -3.50
C TRP A 8 4.25 -16.70 -4.89
N GLN A 9 3.43 -16.71 -5.94
CA GLN A 9 3.92 -16.69 -7.32
C GLN A 9 4.39 -15.28 -7.67
N ARG A 10 5.64 -15.15 -8.12
CA ARG A 10 6.19 -13.87 -8.59
C ARG A 10 5.44 -13.41 -9.83
N SER A 11 5.02 -12.15 -9.84
CA SER A 11 4.37 -11.52 -10.98
C SER A 11 5.39 -10.77 -11.85
N ILE A 12 5.04 -10.47 -13.11
CA ILE A 12 5.86 -9.60 -13.99
C ILE A 12 6.11 -8.23 -13.34
N LEU A 13 5.17 -7.75 -12.50
CA LEU A 13 5.32 -6.50 -11.74
C LEU A 13 6.42 -6.58 -10.67
N ASP A 14 6.70 -7.78 -10.14
CA ASP A 14 7.82 -8.01 -9.21
C ASP A 14 9.18 -7.98 -9.92
N GLU A 15 9.23 -8.15 -11.25
CA GLU A 15 10.46 -8.04 -12.03
C GLU A 15 10.80 -6.58 -12.34
N ILE A 16 9.76 -5.74 -12.48
CA ILE A 16 9.90 -4.29 -12.73
C ILE A 16 10.40 -3.56 -11.48
N ILE A 17 9.88 -3.92 -10.31
CA ILE A 17 10.33 -3.37 -9.03
C ILE A 17 11.20 -4.42 -8.34
N GLN A 18 12.51 -4.27 -8.50
CA GLN A 18 13.48 -5.17 -7.86
C GLN A 18 13.37 -5.12 -6.34
N GLU A 19 13.58 -6.27 -5.69
CA GLU A 19 13.74 -6.37 -4.24
C GLU A 19 14.93 -5.52 -3.77
N PHE A 20 14.95 -5.16 -2.49
CA PHE A 20 16.12 -4.49 -1.92
C PHE A 20 17.30 -5.47 -1.80
N PRO A 21 18.54 -5.01 -2.04
CA PRO A 21 19.73 -5.75 -1.66
C PRO A 21 19.72 -6.07 -0.16
N GLU A 22 20.29 -7.21 0.22
CA GLU A 22 20.26 -7.75 1.59
C GLU A 22 20.75 -6.75 2.66
N LYS A 23 21.73 -5.91 2.32
CA LYS A 23 22.24 -4.84 3.20
C LYS A 23 21.17 -3.87 3.70
N TRP A 24 20.03 -3.77 3.00
CA TRP A 24 18.92 -2.91 3.37
C TRP A 24 17.85 -3.64 4.17
N SER A 25 17.81 -4.97 4.16
CA SER A 25 16.77 -5.78 4.81
C SER A 25 16.70 -5.57 6.32
N SER A 26 17.82 -5.26 6.96
CA SER A 26 17.89 -5.00 8.41
C SER A 26 17.68 -3.52 8.78
N ILE A 27 17.55 -2.63 7.80
CA ILE A 27 17.53 -1.17 8.02
C ILE A 27 16.09 -0.71 8.30
N GLY A 28 15.75 -0.68 9.59
CA GLY A 28 14.46 -0.21 10.09
C GLY A 28 14.47 1.20 10.70
N PRO A 29 13.34 1.68 11.23
CA PRO A 29 13.15 3.04 11.75
C PRO A 29 14.14 3.51 12.83
N LYS A 30 14.73 2.57 13.56
CA LYS A 30 15.70 2.85 14.64
C LYS A 30 17.17 2.84 14.15
N HIS A 31 17.41 2.42 12.90
CA HIS A 31 18.75 2.30 12.35
C HIS A 31 19.29 3.68 11.88
N PRO A 32 20.58 4.00 12.06
CA PRO A 32 21.14 5.29 11.61
C PRO A 32 20.92 5.59 10.12
N ALA A 33 21.01 4.55 9.27
CA ALA A 33 20.75 4.63 7.83
C ALA A 33 19.26 4.63 7.44
N TRP A 34 18.32 4.80 8.39
CA TRP A 34 16.87 4.77 8.11
C TRP A 34 16.47 5.79 7.05
N LYS A 35 16.98 7.02 7.15
CA LYS A 35 16.66 8.09 6.18
C LYS A 35 17.12 7.72 4.77
N ASP A 36 18.23 7.00 4.63
CA ASP A 36 18.71 6.55 3.32
C ASP A 36 17.85 5.41 2.78
N ARG A 37 17.42 4.48 3.64
CA ARG A 37 16.41 3.46 3.27
C ARG A 37 15.12 4.13 2.79
N VAL A 38 14.64 5.18 3.45
CA VAL A 38 13.44 5.92 3.05
C VAL A 38 13.60 6.58 1.67
N LYS A 39 14.75 7.18 1.35
CA LYS A 39 15.01 7.74 0.01
C LYS A 39 14.84 6.68 -1.07
N LEU A 40 15.39 5.48 -0.84
CA LEU A 40 15.26 4.36 -1.77
C LEU A 40 13.81 3.83 -1.88
N GLU A 41 13.03 3.85 -0.79
CA GLU A 41 11.60 3.55 -0.85
C GLU A 41 10.86 4.54 -1.76
N ILE A 42 11.15 5.85 -1.63
CA ILE A 42 10.58 6.89 -2.48
C ILE A 42 10.94 6.64 -3.95
N GLU A 43 12.21 6.37 -4.25
CA GLU A 43 12.66 6.08 -5.61
C GLU A 43 11.93 4.88 -6.22
N LYS A 44 11.76 3.79 -5.47
CA LYS A 44 11.03 2.60 -5.95
C LYS A 44 9.53 2.88 -6.14
N ILE A 45 8.89 3.63 -5.25
CA ILE A 45 7.50 4.05 -5.42
C ILE A 45 7.35 4.91 -6.69
N MET A 46 8.25 5.88 -6.90
CA MET A 46 8.24 6.74 -8.07
C MET A 46 8.49 5.97 -9.36
N HIS A 47 9.40 5.00 -9.34
CA HIS A 47 9.61 4.08 -10.46
C HIS A 47 8.31 3.34 -10.78
N TYR A 48 7.64 2.76 -9.78
CA TYR A 48 6.38 2.05 -10.02
C TYR A 48 5.29 2.98 -10.59
N ILE A 49 5.13 4.18 -10.03
CA ILE A 49 4.17 5.17 -10.56
C ILE A 49 4.50 5.56 -12.01
N ASN A 50 5.78 5.74 -12.36
CA ASN A 50 6.20 6.05 -13.72
C ASN A 50 5.97 4.89 -14.69
N PHE A 51 6.23 3.65 -14.25
CA PHE A 51 5.87 2.45 -15.01
C PHE A 51 4.36 2.41 -15.29
N LEU A 52 3.53 2.71 -14.29
CA LEU A 52 2.08 2.81 -14.49
C LEU A 52 1.76 3.90 -15.51
N ARG A 53 2.33 5.11 -15.44
CA ARG A 53 2.08 6.18 -16.42
C ARG A 53 2.40 5.77 -17.86
N ASN A 54 3.47 5.01 -18.06
CA ASN A 54 3.99 4.67 -19.38
C ASN A 54 3.29 3.44 -20.01
N THR A 55 2.70 2.58 -19.19
CA THR A 55 1.75 1.58 -19.66
C THR A 55 0.38 2.27 -19.73
N LYS A 56 -0.53 1.92 -20.65
CA LYS A 56 -1.80 2.68 -20.87
C LYS A 56 -2.73 2.78 -19.63
N ASN A 57 -2.33 2.25 -18.47
CA ASN A 57 -3.01 2.35 -17.19
C ASN A 57 -2.68 3.68 -16.50
N ARG A 58 -3.61 4.61 -16.39
CA ARG A 58 -3.36 5.81 -15.56
C ARG A 58 -3.01 5.38 -14.12
N PRO A 59 -2.08 6.07 -13.44
CA PRO A 59 -1.71 5.72 -12.07
C PRO A 59 -2.93 5.68 -11.15
N TRP A 60 -3.15 4.51 -10.54
CA TRP A 60 -4.23 4.29 -9.59
C TRP A 60 -3.89 4.75 -8.18
N PHE A 61 -2.65 5.20 -7.92
CA PHE A 61 -2.26 5.76 -6.63
C PHE A 61 -1.17 6.83 -6.72
N LYS A 62 -1.06 7.59 -5.64
CA LYS A 62 0.09 8.44 -5.29
C LYS A 62 0.40 8.22 -3.81
N LEU A 63 1.67 8.30 -3.40
CA LEU A 63 2.05 8.10 -2.00
C LEU A 63 3.33 8.89 -1.68
N TYR A 64 3.35 9.59 -0.55
CA TYR A 64 4.48 10.36 -0.06
C TYR A 64 4.61 10.23 1.45
N PRO A 65 5.82 10.32 2.03
CA PRO A 65 5.96 10.35 3.47
C PRO A 65 5.33 11.63 4.02
N GLU A 66 4.72 11.54 5.20
CA GLU A 66 4.21 12.72 5.87
C GLU A 66 5.34 13.68 6.28
N LYS A 67 5.07 14.98 6.11
CA LYS A 67 6.04 16.04 6.41
C LYS A 67 6.21 16.27 7.92
N ASN A 68 5.30 15.77 8.75
CA ASN A 68 5.39 15.93 10.19
C ASN A 68 6.60 15.14 10.73
N PRO A 69 7.63 15.81 11.27
CA PRO A 69 8.86 15.17 11.70
C PRO A 69 8.65 14.17 12.84
N ARG A 70 7.57 14.30 13.62
CA ARG A 70 7.23 13.37 14.71
C ARG A 70 6.99 11.95 14.21
N TYR A 71 6.57 11.78 12.95
CA TYR A 71 6.33 10.46 12.38
C TYR A 71 7.61 9.76 11.92
N ASN A 72 8.74 10.44 11.78
CA ASN A 72 10.01 9.83 11.32
C ASN A 72 9.82 8.91 10.09
N TYR A 73 9.04 9.38 9.10
CA TYR A 73 8.71 8.64 7.87
C TYR A 73 7.96 7.31 8.08
N LEU A 74 7.36 7.09 9.26
CA LEU A 74 6.52 5.91 9.55
C LEU A 74 5.12 6.05 8.95
N VAL A 75 4.66 7.29 8.72
CA VAL A 75 3.35 7.55 8.15
C VAL A 75 3.52 8.14 6.75
N TRP A 76 2.80 7.57 5.79
CA TRP A 76 2.77 8.02 4.41
C TRP A 76 1.34 8.33 4.03
N THR A 77 1.14 9.42 3.30
CA THR A 77 -0.17 9.87 2.82
C THR A 77 -0.23 9.82 1.31
N GLY A 78 -1.39 9.43 0.80
CA GLY A 78 -1.60 9.26 -0.62
C GLY A 78 -3.07 9.28 -1.00
N ASN A 79 -3.34 8.88 -2.24
CA ASN A 79 -4.70 8.68 -2.73
C ASN A 79 -4.77 7.38 -3.52
N LEU A 80 -5.90 6.69 -3.42
CA LEU A 80 -6.38 5.71 -4.39
C LEU A 80 -7.29 6.41 -5.38
N LEU A 81 -7.14 6.09 -6.66
CA LEU A 81 -7.85 6.68 -7.78
C LEU A 81 -8.41 5.55 -8.65
N VAL A 82 -9.62 5.73 -9.15
CA VAL A 82 -10.11 4.91 -10.27
C VAL A 82 -9.55 5.54 -11.55
N PRO A 83 -8.68 4.84 -12.32
CA PRO A 83 -8.03 5.41 -13.51
C PRO A 83 -9.00 6.03 -14.53
N GLU A 84 -10.14 5.36 -14.73
CA GLU A 84 -11.19 5.76 -15.69
C GLU A 84 -12.13 6.83 -15.14
N TYR A 85 -12.25 6.94 -13.81
CA TYR A 85 -13.09 7.89 -13.08
C TYR A 85 -12.28 8.62 -11.99
N PRO A 86 -11.36 9.52 -12.36
CA PRO A 86 -10.45 10.15 -11.40
C PRO A 86 -11.14 10.98 -10.31
N GLU A 87 -12.40 11.37 -10.52
CA GLU A 87 -13.23 12.01 -9.49
C GLU A 87 -13.51 11.09 -8.30
N ILE A 88 -13.51 9.76 -8.53
CA ILE A 88 -13.56 8.75 -7.48
C ILE A 88 -12.15 8.61 -6.89
N ASN A 89 -11.94 9.33 -5.79
CA ASN A 89 -10.65 9.37 -5.11
C ASN A 89 -10.80 9.22 -3.60
N PHE A 90 -9.91 8.41 -3.01
CA PHE A 90 -9.88 8.15 -1.58
C PHE A 90 -8.50 8.45 -1.02
N VAL A 91 -8.42 9.34 -0.03
CA VAL A 91 -7.19 9.57 0.74
C VAL A 91 -6.82 8.29 1.48
N ILE A 92 -5.55 7.91 1.41
CA ILE A 92 -4.99 6.77 2.15
C ILE A 92 -3.88 7.19 3.10
N LYS A 93 -3.73 6.39 4.15
CA LYS A 93 -2.61 6.41 5.08
C LYS A 93 -1.93 5.04 5.07
N VAL A 94 -0.61 5.03 4.92
CA VAL A 94 0.20 3.83 5.07
C VAL A 94 1.06 3.99 6.31
N LEU A 95 0.94 3.02 7.21
CA LEU A 95 1.67 2.96 8.46
C LEU A 95 2.76 1.88 8.38
N LEU A 96 3.99 2.28 8.63
CA LEU A 96 5.11 1.40 8.93
C LEU A 96 5.19 1.24 10.44
N THR A 97 5.26 0.01 10.95
CA THR A 97 5.50 -0.21 12.37
C THR A 97 6.96 0.11 12.71
N SER A 98 7.27 0.24 13.99
CA SER A 98 8.65 0.39 14.47
C SER A 98 9.55 -0.83 14.15
N GLU A 99 8.94 -1.95 13.74
CA GLU A 99 9.61 -3.19 13.35
C GLU A 99 9.79 -3.34 11.83
N TYR A 100 9.35 -2.37 11.03
CA TYR A 100 9.62 -2.38 9.59
C TYR A 100 11.13 -2.50 9.30
N PRO A 101 11.57 -3.29 8.30
CA PRO A 101 10.78 -4.06 7.33
C PRO A 101 10.44 -5.50 7.75
N LYS A 102 10.65 -5.89 9.02
CA LYS A 102 10.30 -7.23 9.51
C LYS A 102 8.81 -7.51 9.45
N VAL A 103 8.01 -6.47 9.74
CA VAL A 103 6.56 -6.51 9.66
C VAL A 103 6.08 -5.71 8.45
N CYS A 104 5.09 -6.26 7.74
CA CYS A 104 4.52 -5.60 6.58
C CYS A 104 3.82 -4.28 6.94
N PRO A 105 3.75 -3.31 6.00
CA PRO A 105 2.97 -2.10 6.20
C PRO A 105 1.47 -2.38 6.41
N ARG A 106 0.76 -1.37 6.90
CA ARG A 106 -0.72 -1.34 6.99
C ARG A 106 -1.24 -0.18 6.17
N CYS A 107 -2.30 -0.39 5.38
CA CYS A 107 -2.95 0.64 4.58
C CYS A 107 -4.37 0.89 5.10
N PHE A 108 -4.69 2.17 5.25
CA PHE A 108 -5.98 2.67 5.65
C PHE A 108 -6.49 3.63 4.57
N ALA A 109 -7.78 3.63 4.32
CA ALA A 109 -8.46 4.59 3.44
C ALA A 109 -9.44 5.42 4.25
N GLU A 110 -9.71 6.65 3.83
CA GLU A 110 -10.70 7.51 4.49
C GLU A 110 -12.06 6.80 4.61
N GLU A 111 -12.73 7.01 5.74
CA GLU A 111 -13.93 6.25 6.13
C GLU A 111 -15.05 6.27 5.09
N LYS A 112 -15.21 7.36 4.32
CA LYS A 112 -16.23 7.46 3.26
C LYS A 112 -16.14 6.34 2.21
N ILE A 113 -15.00 5.67 2.06
CA ILE A 113 -14.85 4.52 1.15
C ILE A 113 -15.87 3.40 1.45
N VAL A 114 -16.27 3.27 2.72
CA VAL A 114 -17.24 2.28 3.22
C VAL A 114 -18.59 2.42 2.53
N GLU A 115 -18.94 3.62 2.07
CA GLU A 115 -20.20 3.86 1.37
C GLU A 115 -20.21 3.39 -0.09
N TYR A 116 -19.05 3.01 -0.63
CA TYR A 116 -18.88 2.66 -2.04
C TYR A 116 -18.39 1.23 -2.25
N CYS A 117 -17.60 0.69 -1.31
CA CYS A 117 -17.05 -0.64 -1.42
C CYS A 117 -18.02 -1.72 -0.94
N GLY A 118 -17.67 -2.99 -1.20
CA GLY A 118 -18.31 -4.11 -0.52
C GLY A 118 -18.01 -4.15 0.99
N LYS A 119 -18.16 -5.33 1.60
CA LYS A 119 -17.95 -5.51 3.05
C LYS A 119 -16.51 -5.14 3.48
N ILE A 120 -16.36 -4.02 4.20
CA ILE A 120 -15.14 -3.67 4.95
C ILE A 120 -15.37 -3.95 6.45
N PHE A 121 -14.37 -4.52 7.11
CA PHE A 121 -14.40 -4.73 8.55
C PHE A 121 -13.93 -3.47 9.29
N LEU A 122 -14.86 -2.79 9.97
CA LEU A 122 -14.62 -1.55 10.72
C LEU A 122 -13.94 -1.77 12.09
N LYS A 123 -13.24 -2.90 12.29
CA LYS A 123 -12.59 -3.22 13.58
C LYS A 123 -11.33 -2.39 13.83
N ASN A 124 -10.65 -1.98 12.75
CA ASN A 124 -9.39 -1.24 12.82
C ASN A 124 -9.57 0.14 12.20
N ILE A 125 -9.91 1.12 13.03
CA ILE A 125 -10.06 2.53 12.65
C ILE A 125 -8.87 3.30 13.20
N TRP A 126 -8.23 4.09 12.34
CA TRP A 126 -7.23 5.06 12.72
C TRP A 126 -7.83 6.46 12.62
N GLU A 127 -7.76 7.22 13.70
CA GLU A 127 -8.08 8.64 13.72
C GLU A 127 -6.81 9.52 13.67
N GLN A 128 -6.78 10.49 12.76
CA GLN A 128 -5.74 11.50 12.67
C GLN A 128 -6.38 12.84 12.34
N GLU A 129 -6.15 13.85 13.19
CA GLU A 129 -6.66 15.22 13.02
C GLU A 129 -8.20 15.27 12.84
N GLY A 130 -8.93 14.45 13.62
CA GLY A 130 -10.39 14.36 13.57
C GLY A 130 -10.94 13.63 12.34
N LYS A 131 -10.08 13.10 11.47
CA LYS A 131 -10.48 12.27 10.31
C LYS A 131 -10.25 10.80 10.62
N LYS A 132 -11.25 9.97 10.28
CA LYS A 132 -11.20 8.52 10.44
C LYS A 132 -10.76 7.83 9.15
N TYR A 133 -9.94 6.81 9.32
CA TYR A 133 -9.44 5.95 8.26
C TYR A 133 -9.67 4.49 8.63
N VAL A 134 -10.26 3.73 7.72
CA VAL A 134 -10.56 2.31 7.90
C VAL A 134 -9.46 1.48 7.25
N MET A 135 -9.02 0.41 7.92
CA MET A 135 -8.02 -0.49 7.36
C MET A 135 -8.60 -1.25 6.14
N ILE A 136 -7.92 -1.19 4.99
CA ILE A 136 -8.37 -1.84 3.75
C ILE A 136 -7.55 -3.08 3.39
N CYS A 137 -6.40 -3.27 4.02
CA CYS A 137 -5.61 -4.49 3.86
C CYS A 137 -5.36 -5.14 5.22
N HIS A 138 -5.76 -6.39 5.33
CA HIS A 138 -5.46 -7.24 6.48
C HIS A 138 -4.21 -8.08 6.21
N GLU A 139 -3.67 -8.70 7.25
CA GLU A 139 -2.38 -9.42 7.36
C GLU A 139 -2.14 -10.58 6.37
N HIS A 140 -2.86 -10.65 5.25
CA HIS A 140 -2.75 -11.66 4.21
C HIS A 140 -1.31 -11.89 3.75
N MET A 141 -0.52 -10.84 3.50
CA MET A 141 0.90 -11.03 3.13
C MET A 141 1.72 -11.67 4.25
N SER A 142 1.45 -11.35 5.51
CA SER A 142 2.10 -11.96 6.68
C SER A 142 1.66 -13.42 6.84
N ASN A 143 0.37 -13.70 6.69
CA ASN A 143 -0.23 -15.02 6.87
C ASN A 143 0.12 -16.01 5.74
N THR A 144 0.50 -15.50 4.56
CA THR A 144 0.86 -16.30 3.39
C THR A 144 2.36 -16.36 3.12
N ASN A 145 3.20 -15.83 4.03
CA ASN A 145 4.65 -15.70 3.83
C ASN A 145 5.02 -14.95 2.52
N ALA A 146 4.14 -14.06 2.05
CA ALA A 146 4.36 -13.25 0.85
C ALA A 146 5.16 -11.98 1.14
N TRP A 147 5.32 -11.62 2.43
CA TRP A 147 6.19 -10.55 2.90
C TRP A 147 7.60 -11.06 3.27
N LYS A 148 8.63 -10.29 2.93
CA LYS A 148 10.03 -10.52 3.29
C LYS A 148 10.69 -9.17 3.59
N GLU A 149 11.74 -9.18 4.42
CA GLU A 149 12.42 -7.96 4.88
C GLU A 149 13.10 -7.15 3.76
N ASN A 150 13.41 -7.82 2.65
CA ASN A 150 13.96 -7.18 1.46
C ASN A 150 12.88 -6.57 0.54
N LEU A 151 11.60 -6.70 0.89
CA LEU A 151 10.52 -6.00 0.20
C LEU A 151 10.37 -4.58 0.73
N GLY A 152 9.68 -3.78 -0.08
CA GLY A 152 9.44 -2.36 0.17
C GLY A 152 7.97 -2.01 0.07
N ILE A 153 7.66 -0.73 0.28
CA ILE A 153 6.30 -0.21 0.18
C ILE A 153 5.71 -0.44 -1.22
N ALA A 154 6.52 -0.27 -2.27
CA ALA A 154 6.08 -0.52 -3.65
C ALA A 154 5.60 -1.98 -3.86
N HIS A 155 6.31 -2.96 -3.30
CA HIS A 155 5.94 -4.37 -3.36
C HIS A 155 4.64 -4.64 -2.58
N PHE A 156 4.47 -4.01 -1.42
CA PHE A 156 3.23 -4.07 -0.66
C PHE A 156 2.03 -3.53 -1.48
N PHE A 157 2.24 -2.44 -2.22
CA PHE A 157 1.20 -1.89 -3.10
C PHE A 157 0.86 -2.84 -4.25
N ILE A 158 1.85 -3.45 -4.89
CA ILE A 158 1.67 -4.40 -5.98
C ILE A 158 0.94 -5.67 -5.51
N ARG A 159 1.37 -6.25 -4.38
CA ARG A 159 0.94 -7.58 -3.94
C ARG A 159 -0.32 -7.58 -3.09
N GLN A 160 -0.59 -6.49 -2.35
CA GLN A 160 -1.68 -6.43 -1.39
C GLN A 160 -2.69 -5.34 -1.72
N VAL A 161 -2.26 -4.08 -1.80
CA VAL A 161 -3.18 -2.95 -1.97
C VAL A 161 -3.88 -3.01 -3.32
N TRP A 162 -3.15 -3.32 -4.40
CA TRP A 162 -3.72 -3.45 -5.74
C TRP A 162 -4.75 -4.57 -5.82
N VAL A 163 -4.48 -5.75 -5.23
CA VAL A 163 -5.40 -6.89 -5.26
C VAL A 163 -6.75 -6.51 -4.62
N TRP A 164 -6.69 -5.84 -3.46
CA TRP A 164 -7.90 -5.34 -2.82
C TRP A 164 -8.57 -4.26 -3.67
N TRP A 165 -7.81 -3.26 -4.12
CA TRP A 165 -8.34 -2.13 -4.89
C TRP A 165 -9.02 -2.58 -6.18
N ALA A 166 -8.36 -3.40 -6.99
CA ALA A 166 -8.89 -3.94 -8.24
C ALA A 166 -10.20 -4.73 -8.04
N ALA A 167 -10.31 -5.49 -6.94
CA ALA A 167 -11.54 -6.21 -6.62
C ALA A 167 -12.71 -5.29 -6.24
N GLN A 168 -12.43 -4.07 -5.76
CA GLN A 168 -13.47 -3.11 -5.35
C GLN A 168 -13.87 -2.13 -6.47
N GLN A 169 -13.04 -1.89 -7.48
CA GLN A 169 -13.26 -0.80 -8.46
C GLN A 169 -14.65 -0.84 -9.10
N ASN A 170 -15.09 -1.99 -9.62
CA ASN A 170 -16.39 -2.10 -10.29
C ASN A 170 -17.57 -1.86 -9.33
N VAL A 171 -17.45 -2.28 -8.07
CA VAL A 171 -18.48 -2.04 -7.05
C VAL A 171 -18.55 -0.56 -6.72
N ILE A 172 -17.38 0.07 -6.51
CA ILE A 172 -17.26 1.50 -6.22
C ILE A 172 -17.84 2.35 -7.35
N ILE A 173 -17.50 2.06 -8.61
CA ILE A 173 -18.04 2.78 -9.77
C ILE A 173 -19.57 2.67 -9.81
N LYS A 174 -20.10 1.46 -9.64
CA LYS A 174 -21.54 1.21 -9.62
C LYS A 174 -22.27 1.97 -8.52
N GLU A 175 -21.73 1.99 -7.30
CA GLU A 175 -22.33 2.73 -6.19
C GLU A 175 -22.19 4.25 -6.36
N TYR A 176 -21.11 4.71 -6.97
CA TYR A 176 -20.92 6.12 -7.30
C TYR A 176 -21.92 6.60 -8.35
N ASP A 177 -22.14 5.83 -9.42
CA ASP A 177 -23.08 6.18 -10.49
C ASP A 177 -24.54 6.23 -10.01
N LYS A 178 -24.93 5.43 -9.00
CA LYS A 178 -26.27 5.51 -8.39
C LYS A 178 -26.52 6.78 -7.59
N LYS A 179 -25.46 7.41 -7.09
CA LYS A 179 -25.53 8.61 -6.25
C LYS A 179 -25.48 9.91 -7.07
N LYS A 180 -25.18 9.82 -8.36
CA LYS A 180 -25.29 10.93 -9.32
C LYS A 180 -26.72 11.09 -9.80
#